data_AF-A0A9P5HGL3-F1
#
_entry.id   AF-A0A9P5HGL3-F1
#
_cell.length_a   1.000
_cell.length_b   1.000
_cell.length_c   1.000
_cell.angle_alpha   90.00
_cell.angle_beta   90.00
_cell.angle_gamma   90.00
#
_symmetry.space_group_name_H-M   'P 1'
#
loop_
_entity.id
_entity.type
_entity.pdbx_description
1 polymer ?
#
loop_
_entity_poly.entity_id
_entity_poly.type
_entity_poly.pdbx_seq_one_letter_code
_entity_poly.pdbx_strand_id
1 'polypeptide(L)'
;MLSTLLLLVLPAGLSWNGGFAAATSTKQVITIDSSVITGQLKNLQGTNNAVGPTDSNLNDQFNDQSPEMQQHWKDSAVKHVCIYSFPSVFLGAGKTGSAGDAYNITNYNFTNADARVKFVVGGGAKASAQFEEGSHSHMTAHTVEQMEGIGYMLADRYVNGAHNSKFHEAIELFDFYPEADNVGKPLVLLMLAAR
;
A
#
# COMPACT_ATOMS: atom_id res chain seq x y z
N MET A 1 -1.24 40.19 15.82
CA MET A 1 -1.62 39.55 14.55
C MET A 1 -0.47 39.74 13.58
N LEU A 2 0.22 38.66 13.21
CA LEU A 2 1.37 38.70 12.31
C LEU A 2 0.95 38.03 11.00
N SER A 3 0.71 38.83 9.96
CA SER A 3 0.41 38.32 8.62
C SER A 3 1.73 38.03 7.92
N THR A 4 2.09 36.76 7.77
CA THR A 4 3.28 36.38 6.99
C THR A 4 2.91 36.33 5.51
N LEU A 5 3.39 37.33 4.77
CA LEU A 5 3.27 37.42 3.32
C LEU A 5 4.38 36.56 2.68
N LEU A 6 4.01 35.44 2.06
CA LEU A 6 4.96 34.62 1.30
C LEU A 6 5.14 35.23 -0.11
N LEU A 7 6.21 36.01 -0.31
CA LEU A 7 6.63 36.49 -1.63
C LEU A 7 7.54 35.45 -2.28
N LEU A 8 7.07 34.79 -3.34
CA LEU A 8 7.92 34.06 -4.28
C LEU A 8 8.60 35.07 -5.21
N VAL A 9 9.87 35.36 -4.96
CA VAL A 9 10.72 36.15 -5.87
C VAL A 9 11.41 35.19 -6.82
N LEU A 10 10.97 35.15 -8.08
CA LEU A 10 11.70 34.48 -9.16
C LEU A 10 12.84 35.40 -9.66
N PRO A 11 14.01 34.85 -10.03
CA PRO A 11 15.17 35.65 -10.39
C PRO A 11 14.93 36.43 -11.70
N ALA A 12 15.13 37.74 -11.63
CA ALA A 12 15.10 38.64 -12.77
C ALA A 12 16.37 38.43 -13.61
N GLY A 13 16.22 37.89 -14.81
CA GLY A 13 17.31 37.80 -15.77
C GLY A 13 16.86 37.17 -17.08
N LEU A 14 16.50 38.03 -18.04
CA LEU A 14 16.67 37.92 -19.50
C LEU A 14 15.63 38.81 -20.19
N SER A 15 16.05 40.03 -20.55
CA SER A 15 15.27 40.94 -21.39
C SER A 15 15.32 40.45 -22.84
N TRP A 16 14.22 39.89 -23.34
CA TRP A 16 14.04 39.58 -24.76
C TRP A 16 13.15 40.66 -25.37
N ASN A 17 13.75 41.54 -26.18
CA ASN A 17 13.04 42.53 -26.99
C ASN A 17 12.38 41.81 -28.17
N GLY A 18 11.17 41.31 -27.96
CA GLY A 18 10.30 40.78 -29.01
C GLY A 18 8.86 41.07 -28.61
N GLY A 19 8.12 41.77 -29.47
CA GLY A 19 6.74 42.14 -29.23
C GLY A 19 5.87 40.92 -28.97
N PHE A 20 5.46 40.73 -27.72
CA PHE A 20 4.33 39.89 -27.38
C PHE A 20 3.17 40.83 -27.08
N ALA A 21 2.06 40.64 -27.81
CA ALA A 21 0.76 41.13 -27.38
C ALA A 21 0.63 40.87 -25.88
N ALA A 22 0.27 41.90 -25.11
CA ALA A 22 0.15 41.79 -23.67
C ALA A 22 -0.82 40.65 -23.36
N ALA A 23 -0.27 39.47 -23.05
CA ALA A 23 -1.04 38.37 -22.49
C ALA A 23 -1.67 38.98 -21.25
N THR A 24 -2.98 39.15 -21.28
CA THR A 24 -3.75 39.67 -20.17
C THR A 24 -3.62 38.59 -19.10
N SER A 25 -2.59 38.70 -18.28
CA SER A 25 -2.34 37.81 -17.16
C SER A 25 -3.54 37.94 -16.24
N THR A 26 -4.49 37.01 -16.37
CA THR A 26 -5.56 36.83 -15.39
C THR A 26 -4.89 36.44 -14.08
N LYS A 27 -4.68 37.42 -13.21
CA LYS A 27 -4.21 37.19 -11.85
C LYS A 27 -5.36 36.58 -11.07
N GLN A 28 -5.20 35.33 -10.68
CA GLN A 28 -6.05 34.73 -9.66
C GLN A 28 -5.51 35.16 -8.29
N VAL A 29 -6.35 35.82 -7.49
CA VAL A 29 -6.02 36.15 -6.09
C VAL A 29 -6.64 35.07 -5.22
N ILE A 30 -5.81 34.40 -4.42
CA ILE A 30 -6.24 33.41 -3.43
C ILE A 30 -6.01 34.03 -2.05
N THR A 31 -7.07 34.13 -1.25
CA THR A 31 -7.01 34.61 0.13
C THR A 31 -7.35 33.46 1.06
N ILE A 32 -6.53 33.26 2.10
CA ILE A 32 -6.70 32.19 3.08
C ILE A 32 -6.82 32.86 4.45
N ASP A 33 -7.92 32.58 5.16
CA ASP A 33 -8.08 32.98 6.55
C ASP A 33 -7.75 31.80 7.47
N SER A 34 -6.57 31.84 8.09
CA SER A 34 -6.11 30.79 9.00
C SER A 34 -6.79 30.81 10.38
N SER A 35 -7.62 31.81 10.67
CA SER A 35 -8.39 31.89 11.92
C SER A 35 -9.72 31.14 11.86
N VAL A 36 -10.18 30.77 10.66
CA VAL A 36 -11.45 30.07 10.44
C VAL A 36 -11.20 28.61 10.09
N ILE A 37 -11.59 27.70 10.99
CA ILE A 37 -11.57 26.26 10.72
C ILE A 37 -12.85 25.88 9.97
N THR A 38 -12.71 25.48 8.70
CA THR A 38 -13.85 25.08 7.84
C THR A 38 -14.12 23.57 7.86
N GLY A 39 -13.24 22.77 8.44
CA GLY A 39 -13.39 21.33 8.57
C GLY A 39 -12.08 20.62 8.90
N GLN A 40 -12.14 19.29 9.04
CA GLN A 40 -10.96 18.46 9.22
C GLN A 40 -10.43 18.03 7.84
N LEU A 41 -9.15 18.32 7.58
CA LEU A 41 -8.46 17.77 6.42
C LEU A 41 -8.32 16.25 6.61
N LYS A 42 -8.89 15.49 5.67
CA LYS A 42 -8.62 14.04 5.59
C LYS A 42 -7.30 13.84 4.87
N ASN A 43 -6.33 13.26 5.56
CA ASN A 43 -5.08 12.87 4.92
C ASN A 43 -5.34 11.57 4.14
N LEU A 44 -5.52 11.71 2.82
CA LEU A 44 -5.72 10.60 1.89
C LEU A 44 -4.43 10.29 1.11
N GLN A 45 -3.26 10.65 1.65
CA GLN A 45 -1.95 10.40 1.03
C GLN A 45 -1.62 8.91 1.14
N GLY A 46 -2.20 8.13 0.25
CA GLY A 46 -1.85 6.74 -0.01
C GLY A 46 -0.99 6.62 -1.26
N THR A 47 -0.10 5.63 -1.28
CA THR A 47 0.63 5.21 -2.48
C THR A 47 0.57 3.69 -2.59
N ASN A 48 0.91 3.15 -3.75
CA ASN A 48 1.33 1.78 -3.88
C ASN A 48 2.87 1.70 -3.91
N ASN A 49 3.43 0.53 -3.60
CA ASN A 49 4.76 0.19 -4.07
C ASN A 49 4.67 -0.23 -5.54
N ALA A 50 5.65 0.14 -6.36
CA ALA A 50 5.69 -0.23 -7.77
C ALA A 50 6.22 -1.66 -7.93
N VAL A 51 5.46 -2.45 -8.70
CA VAL A 51 5.83 -3.68 -9.43
C VAL A 51 6.82 -4.61 -8.72
N GLY A 52 6.32 -5.72 -8.18
CA GLY A 52 7.16 -6.86 -7.82
C GLY A 52 7.96 -7.35 -9.04
N PRO A 53 9.15 -7.93 -8.85
CA PRO A 53 9.93 -8.54 -9.92
C PRO A 53 9.08 -9.38 -10.87
N THR A 54 9.23 -9.13 -12.16
CA THR A 54 8.59 -9.89 -13.24
C THR A 54 9.16 -11.30 -13.45
N ASP A 55 9.92 -11.85 -12.49
CA ASP A 55 10.55 -13.16 -12.67
C ASP A 55 10.54 -13.99 -11.39
N SER A 56 10.46 -15.31 -11.61
CA SER A 56 10.36 -16.43 -10.66
C SER A 56 11.49 -16.58 -9.62
N ASN A 57 12.20 -15.52 -9.29
CA ASN A 57 13.30 -15.52 -8.33
C ASN A 57 12.80 -15.14 -6.93
N LEU A 58 12.82 -16.11 -6.03
CA LEU A 58 12.49 -16.00 -4.60
C LEU A 58 13.33 -14.96 -3.81
N ASN A 59 14.34 -14.35 -4.46
CA ASN A 59 15.15 -13.24 -3.95
C ASN A 59 14.53 -11.88 -4.29
N ASP A 60 13.21 -11.80 -4.11
CA ASP A 60 12.31 -10.72 -4.46
C ASP A 60 12.73 -9.40 -3.76
N GLN A 61 13.72 -8.71 -4.33
CA GLN A 61 14.13 -7.40 -3.85
C GLN A 61 13.10 -6.40 -4.33
N PHE A 62 12.49 -5.74 -3.37
CA PHE A 62 11.68 -4.58 -3.61
C PHE A 62 12.54 -3.51 -4.22
N ASN A 63 12.22 -3.12 -5.45
CA ASN A 63 12.84 -1.94 -6.06
C ASN A 63 12.66 -0.70 -5.15
N ASP A 64 11.60 -0.69 -4.33
CA ASP A 64 11.25 0.41 -3.43
C ASP A 64 11.62 0.19 -1.95
N GLN A 65 12.23 -0.95 -1.54
CA GLN A 65 12.75 -1.08 -0.15
C GLN A 65 14.11 -0.43 0.03
N SER A 66 14.19 0.85 -0.35
CA SER A 66 15.35 1.68 -0.10
C SER A 66 15.08 2.60 1.09
N PRO A 67 16.08 2.85 1.96
CA PRO A 67 15.96 3.88 3.00
C PRO A 67 15.52 5.24 2.45
N GLU A 68 15.92 5.57 1.22
CA GLU A 68 15.57 6.79 0.51
C GLU A 68 14.06 6.86 0.22
N MET A 69 13.44 5.77 -0.24
CA MET A 69 12.00 5.71 -0.47
C MET A 69 11.23 5.81 0.84
N GLN A 70 11.70 5.11 1.89
CA GLN A 70 11.09 5.21 3.20
C GLN A 70 11.15 6.63 3.77
N GLN A 71 12.26 7.34 3.54
CA GLN A 71 12.39 8.75 3.92
C GLN A 71 11.47 9.65 3.09
N HIS A 72 11.36 9.41 1.78
CA HIS A 72 10.45 10.15 0.92
C HIS A 72 8.99 10.03 1.37
N TRP A 73 8.55 8.85 1.80
CA TRP A 73 7.22 8.64 2.38
C TRP A 73 7.00 9.46 3.66
N LYS A 74 8.00 9.51 4.54
CA LYS A 74 7.95 10.34 5.76
C LYS A 74 7.82 11.82 5.41
N ASP A 75 8.65 12.30 4.50
CA ASP A 75 8.69 13.70 4.08
C ASP A 75 7.40 14.13 3.36
N SER A 76 6.77 13.21 2.64
CA SER A 76 5.51 13.42 1.92
C SER A 76 4.27 13.14 2.77
N ALA A 77 4.44 12.84 4.06
CA ALA A 77 3.38 12.50 5.00
C ALA A 77 2.44 11.37 4.50
N VAL A 78 2.99 10.40 3.77
CA VAL A 78 2.27 9.19 3.34
C VAL A 78 1.76 8.44 4.56
N LYS A 79 0.48 8.06 4.53
CA LYS A 79 -0.20 7.36 5.63
C LYS A 79 -0.53 5.92 5.30
N HIS A 80 -0.67 5.61 4.02
CA HIS A 80 -1.11 4.30 3.55
C HIS A 80 -0.18 3.85 2.42
N VAL A 81 0.32 2.62 2.49
CA VAL A 81 1.07 2.00 1.40
C VAL A 81 0.41 0.68 1.04
N CYS A 82 -0.13 0.60 -0.17
CA CYS A 82 -0.60 -0.64 -0.74
C CYS A 82 0.58 -1.47 -1.20
N ILE A 83 0.70 -2.67 -0.65
CA ILE A 83 1.60 -3.72 -1.11
C ILE A 83 0.93 -4.42 -2.29
N TYR A 84 1.22 -3.91 -3.49
CA TYR A 84 0.82 -4.48 -4.77
C TYR A 84 1.50 -5.84 -4.95
N SER A 85 0.72 -6.86 -5.35
CA SER A 85 1.15 -8.27 -5.44
C SER A 85 1.76 -8.81 -4.13
N PHE A 86 0.96 -8.92 -3.06
CA PHE A 86 1.40 -9.46 -1.77
C PHE A 86 2.01 -10.87 -1.92
N PRO A 87 3.13 -11.20 -1.24
CA PRO A 87 3.80 -12.49 -1.41
C PRO A 87 2.88 -13.66 -1.10
N SER A 88 3.04 -14.74 -1.87
CA SER A 88 2.46 -16.00 -1.45
C SER A 88 3.16 -16.50 -0.20
N VAL A 89 2.37 -16.61 0.85
CA VAL A 89 2.85 -17.11 2.14
C VAL A 89 2.45 -18.56 2.36
N PHE A 90 1.37 -19.04 1.73
CA PHE A 90 0.83 -20.37 1.98
C PHE A 90 1.43 -21.42 1.04
N LEU A 91 2.10 -22.42 1.63
CA LEU A 91 2.82 -23.51 0.96
C LEU A 91 1.98 -24.79 0.82
N GLY A 92 0.74 -24.79 1.32
CA GLY A 92 -0.14 -25.96 1.36
C GLY A 92 -1.02 -26.14 0.12
N ALA A 93 -0.94 -25.25 -0.87
CA ALA A 93 -1.74 -25.30 -2.09
C ALA A 93 -1.64 -26.69 -2.78
N GLY A 94 -2.78 -27.30 -3.09
CA GLY A 94 -2.86 -28.61 -3.75
C GLY A 94 -2.38 -29.81 -2.90
N LYS A 95 -2.03 -29.61 -1.62
CA LYS A 95 -1.66 -30.69 -0.70
C LYS A 95 -2.87 -31.14 0.12
N THR A 96 -2.85 -32.39 0.59
CA THR A 96 -3.92 -32.98 1.41
C THR A 96 -3.47 -33.22 2.86
N GLY A 97 -4.43 -33.36 3.77
CA GLY A 97 -4.15 -33.61 5.19
C GLY A 97 -3.43 -32.43 5.86
N SER A 98 -2.58 -32.71 6.84
CA SER A 98 -1.87 -31.67 7.61
C SER A 98 -0.94 -30.78 6.76
N ALA A 99 -0.51 -31.27 5.59
CA ALA A 99 0.34 -30.52 4.66
C ALA A 99 -0.44 -29.50 3.81
N GLY A 100 -1.77 -29.63 3.73
CA GLY A 100 -2.67 -28.68 3.07
C GLY A 100 -3.58 -27.91 4.04
N ASP A 101 -3.37 -28.10 5.35
CA ASP A 101 -4.14 -27.43 6.40
C ASP A 101 -3.78 -25.95 6.46
N ALA A 102 -4.76 -25.08 6.19
CA ALA A 102 -4.61 -23.64 6.20
C ALA A 102 -4.43 -23.06 7.61
N TYR A 103 -4.76 -23.78 8.68
CA TYR A 103 -4.56 -23.30 10.06
C TYR A 103 -3.22 -23.74 10.65
N ASN A 104 -2.45 -24.57 9.94
CA ASN A 104 -1.16 -25.02 10.39
C ASN A 104 -0.04 -24.04 10.00
N ILE A 105 0.54 -23.37 10.99
CA ILE A 105 1.61 -22.38 10.81
C ILE A 105 2.84 -22.92 10.06
N THR A 106 3.11 -24.23 10.10
CA THR A 106 4.24 -24.83 9.37
C THR A 106 4.06 -24.81 7.86
N ASN A 107 2.82 -24.59 7.38
CA ASN A 107 2.51 -24.46 5.96
C ASN A 107 2.68 -23.03 5.45
N TYR A 108 3.35 -22.16 6.21
CA TYR A 108 3.56 -20.77 5.84
C TYR A 108 5.03 -20.36 5.80
N ASN A 109 5.38 -19.52 4.82
CA ASN A 109 6.63 -18.77 4.80
C ASN A 109 6.34 -17.26 4.72
N PHE A 110 6.44 -16.59 5.86
CA PHE A 110 6.17 -15.15 5.99
C PHE A 110 7.37 -14.26 5.72
N THR A 111 8.56 -14.80 5.44
CA THR A 111 9.82 -14.04 5.41
C THR A 111 9.75 -12.77 4.56
N ASN A 112 9.28 -12.90 3.32
CA ASN A 112 9.20 -11.76 2.40
C ASN A 112 8.03 -10.83 2.75
N ALA A 113 6.88 -11.38 3.12
CA ALA A 113 5.71 -10.60 3.52
C ALA A 113 5.99 -9.76 4.77
N ASP A 114 6.65 -10.32 5.78
CA ASP A 114 7.06 -9.62 7.00
C ASP A 114 8.05 -8.50 6.70
N ALA A 115 9.02 -8.74 5.81
CA ALA A 115 9.95 -7.70 5.39
C ALA A 115 9.22 -6.51 4.75
N ARG A 116 8.22 -6.77 3.89
CA ARG A 116 7.36 -5.74 3.28
C ARG A 116 6.62 -4.93 4.32
N VAL A 117 5.88 -5.61 5.19
CA VAL A 117 5.06 -4.95 6.21
C VAL A 117 5.95 -4.15 7.16
N LYS A 118 7.08 -4.71 7.60
CA LYS A 118 8.03 -4.02 8.47
C LYS A 118 8.63 -2.77 7.82
N PHE A 119 8.91 -2.81 6.52
CA PHE A 119 9.42 -1.63 5.81
C PHE A 119 8.39 -0.51 5.75
N VAL A 120 7.14 -0.82 5.43
CA VAL A 120 6.04 0.16 5.42
C VAL A 120 5.81 0.76 6.80
N VAL A 121 5.66 -0.10 7.82
CA VAL A 121 5.40 0.33 9.19
C VAL A 121 6.59 1.10 9.79
N GLY A 122 7.82 0.71 9.48
CA GLY A 122 9.02 1.47 9.83
C GLY A 122 9.09 2.86 9.17
N GLY A 123 8.33 3.04 8.09
CA GLY A 123 8.07 4.32 7.43
C GLY A 123 7.09 5.23 8.16
N GLY A 124 6.34 4.72 9.14
CA GLY A 124 5.27 5.45 9.82
C GLY A 124 3.93 5.43 9.07
N ALA A 125 3.80 4.59 8.04
CA ALA A 125 2.56 4.34 7.31
C ALA A 125 1.90 3.01 7.75
N LYS A 126 0.60 2.87 7.51
CA LYS A 126 -0.09 1.57 7.57
C LYS A 126 0.02 0.86 6.21
N ALA A 127 0.08 -0.47 6.24
CA ALA A 127 0.08 -1.27 5.03
C ALA A 127 -1.35 -1.68 4.65
N SER A 128 -1.63 -1.75 3.36
CA SER A 128 -2.69 -2.60 2.81
C SER A 128 -2.06 -3.71 1.96
N ALA A 129 -2.70 -4.86 1.90
CA ALA A 129 -2.21 -6.03 1.18
C ALA A 129 -3.17 -6.37 0.05
N GLN A 130 -2.66 -6.41 -1.18
CA GLN A 130 -3.44 -6.83 -2.34
C GLN A 130 -3.03 -8.24 -2.76
N PHE A 131 -4.01 -9.13 -2.92
CA PHE A 131 -3.82 -10.49 -3.43
C PHE A 131 -4.35 -10.56 -4.86
N GLU A 132 -3.46 -10.80 -5.83
CA GLU A 132 -3.81 -10.91 -7.24
C GLU A 132 -3.80 -12.38 -7.70
N GLU A 133 -4.69 -12.73 -8.63
CA GLU A 133 -4.70 -14.02 -9.29
C GLU A 133 -3.58 -14.10 -10.34
N GLY A 134 -2.68 -15.08 -10.22
CA GLY A 134 -1.56 -15.30 -11.17
C GLY A 134 -0.19 -14.95 -10.58
N SER A 135 -0.09 -13.97 -9.69
CA SER A 135 1.13 -13.72 -8.92
C SER A 135 1.09 -14.47 -7.59
N HIS A 136 1.59 -15.70 -7.60
CA HIS A 136 1.97 -16.48 -6.42
C HIS A 136 0.83 -16.93 -5.45
N SER A 137 -0.31 -16.24 -5.38
CA SER A 137 -1.40 -16.51 -4.43
C SER A 137 -2.18 -17.81 -4.71
N HIS A 138 -2.14 -18.30 -5.95
CA HIS A 138 -2.88 -19.48 -6.43
C HIS A 138 -4.34 -19.51 -5.94
N MET A 139 -5.03 -18.37 -5.92
CA MET A 139 -6.38 -18.26 -5.33
C MET A 139 -7.38 -19.30 -5.87
N THR A 140 -7.23 -19.69 -7.14
CA THR A 140 -8.08 -20.71 -7.79
C THR A 140 -7.71 -22.16 -7.49
N ALA A 141 -6.58 -22.40 -6.82
CA ALA A 141 -6.15 -23.73 -6.38
C ALA A 141 -6.66 -24.08 -4.95
N HIS A 142 -7.35 -23.15 -4.29
CA HIS A 142 -7.82 -23.31 -2.91
C HIS A 142 -9.33 -23.54 -2.87
N THR A 143 -9.78 -24.33 -1.90
CA THR A 143 -11.20 -24.36 -1.52
C THR A 143 -11.58 -23.09 -0.73
N VAL A 144 -12.87 -22.84 -0.57
CA VAL A 144 -13.37 -21.70 0.23
C VAL A 144 -12.85 -21.78 1.67
N GLU A 145 -12.83 -22.98 2.26
CA GLU A 145 -12.34 -23.22 3.62
C GLU A 145 -10.84 -22.95 3.74
N GLN A 146 -10.06 -23.27 2.69
CA GLN A 146 -8.64 -22.93 2.67
C GLN A 146 -8.43 -21.42 2.58
N MET A 147 -9.21 -20.72 1.76
CA MET A 147 -9.15 -19.25 1.66
C MET A 147 -9.52 -18.57 2.98
N GLU A 148 -10.52 -19.07 3.69
CA GLU A 148 -10.88 -18.61 5.03
C GLU A 148 -9.73 -18.79 6.03
N GLY A 149 -9.13 -19.98 6.07
CA GLY A 149 -7.99 -20.26 6.93
C GLY A 149 -6.77 -19.39 6.63
N ILE A 150 -6.47 -19.17 5.35
CA ILE A 150 -5.38 -18.27 4.92
C ILE A 150 -5.66 -16.83 5.38
N GLY A 151 -6.88 -16.33 5.15
CA GLY A 151 -7.31 -15.01 5.61
C GLY A 151 -7.20 -14.86 7.13
N TYR A 152 -7.64 -15.87 7.88
CA TYR A 152 -7.50 -15.92 9.34
C TYR A 152 -6.03 -15.83 9.77
N MET A 153 -5.15 -16.66 9.20
CA MET A 153 -3.73 -16.69 9.59
C MET A 153 -3.01 -15.38 9.26
N LEU A 154 -3.35 -14.75 8.14
CA LEU A 154 -2.84 -13.43 7.77
C LEU A 154 -3.30 -12.35 8.75
N ALA A 155 -4.58 -12.30 9.06
CA ALA A 155 -5.13 -11.34 10.02
C ALA A 155 -4.54 -11.57 11.43
N ASP A 156 -4.49 -12.82 11.91
CA ASP A 156 -3.94 -13.14 13.22
C ASP A 156 -2.46 -12.75 13.32
N ARG A 157 -1.68 -12.98 12.26
CA ARG A 157 -0.28 -12.57 12.21
C ARG A 157 -0.08 -11.05 12.22
N TYR A 158 -0.77 -10.32 11.35
CA TYR A 158 -0.47 -8.90 11.09
C TYR A 158 -1.31 -7.91 11.91
N VAL A 159 -2.47 -8.34 12.42
CA VAL A 159 -3.34 -7.55 13.28
C VAL A 159 -3.08 -7.88 14.76
N ASN A 160 -3.06 -9.17 15.11
CA ASN A 160 -2.97 -9.59 16.52
C ASN A 160 -1.53 -9.89 17.00
N GLY A 161 -0.58 -10.03 16.09
CA GLY A 161 0.82 -10.33 16.43
C GLY A 161 1.11 -11.80 16.69
N ALA A 162 0.22 -12.70 16.24
CA ALA A 162 0.37 -14.13 16.41
C ALA A 162 1.62 -14.69 15.73
N HIS A 163 2.01 -15.91 16.12
CA HIS A 163 3.15 -16.63 15.56
C HIS A 163 4.47 -15.83 15.64
N ASN A 164 4.69 -15.16 16.77
CA ASN A 164 5.87 -14.37 17.09
C ASN A 164 6.21 -13.26 16.08
N SER A 165 5.20 -12.74 15.37
CA SER A 165 5.40 -11.74 14.32
C SER A 165 5.77 -10.35 14.86
N LYS A 166 5.30 -10.02 16.08
CA LYS A 166 5.43 -8.70 16.73
C LYS A 166 4.75 -7.55 15.98
N PHE A 167 3.91 -7.86 14.99
CA PHE A 167 3.06 -6.87 14.34
C PHE A 167 1.79 -6.63 15.16
N HIS A 168 1.31 -5.40 15.20
CA HIS A 168 0.02 -5.05 15.80
C HIS A 168 -0.65 -4.02 14.91
N GLU A 169 -1.85 -4.33 14.41
CA GLU A 169 -2.59 -3.50 13.44
C GLU A 169 -1.74 -3.02 12.25
N ALA A 170 -0.79 -3.85 11.79
CA ALA A 170 0.20 -3.47 10.80
C ALA A 170 -0.39 -3.41 9.37
N ILE A 171 -1.40 -4.23 9.11
CA ILE A 171 -2.19 -4.21 7.89
C ILE A 171 -3.61 -3.76 8.22
N GLU A 172 -4.10 -2.73 7.54
CA GLU A 172 -5.43 -2.16 7.75
C GLU A 172 -6.49 -2.68 6.77
N LEU A 173 -6.05 -3.24 5.65
CA LEU A 173 -6.91 -3.75 4.59
C LEU A 173 -6.24 -4.94 3.91
N PHE A 174 -7.00 -6.03 3.79
CA PHE A 174 -6.67 -7.17 2.93
C PHE A 174 -7.63 -7.13 1.75
N ASP A 175 -7.09 -6.89 0.55
CA ASP A 175 -7.84 -6.71 -0.68
C ASP A 175 -7.61 -7.92 -1.60
N PHE A 176 -8.66 -8.71 -1.81
CA PHE A 176 -8.60 -9.93 -2.62
C PHE A 176 -9.21 -9.63 -3.99
N TYR A 177 -8.35 -9.32 -4.97
CA TYR A 177 -8.77 -9.21 -6.36
C TYR A 177 -8.54 -10.54 -7.07
N PRO A 178 -9.59 -11.27 -7.45
CA PRO A 178 -9.52 -11.91 -8.75
C PRO A 178 -9.51 -10.75 -9.74
N GLU A 179 -8.38 -10.47 -10.42
CA GLU A 179 -8.43 -9.63 -11.63
C GLU A 179 -9.18 -10.42 -12.71
N ALA A 180 -10.49 -10.55 -12.52
CA ALA A 180 -11.44 -11.18 -13.42
C ALA A 180 -12.30 -10.11 -14.08
N ASP A 181 -11.72 -8.94 -14.35
CA ASP A 181 -12.28 -7.93 -15.24
C ASP A 181 -12.50 -8.48 -16.66
N ASN A 182 -12.02 -9.71 -16.94
CA ASN A 182 -12.25 -10.41 -18.20
C ASN A 182 -13.31 -11.53 -18.20
N VAL A 183 -13.80 -12.11 -17.10
CA VAL A 183 -14.82 -13.19 -17.22
C VAL A 183 -15.71 -13.43 -15.97
N GLY A 184 -16.84 -12.72 -15.88
CA GLY A 184 -18.16 -13.25 -15.46
C GLY A 184 -18.32 -14.25 -14.31
N LYS A 185 -17.46 -14.29 -13.28
CA LYS A 185 -17.61 -15.18 -12.11
C LYS A 185 -17.95 -14.38 -10.84
N PRO A 186 -18.82 -14.94 -9.96
CA PRO A 186 -19.20 -14.26 -8.73
C PRO A 186 -17.99 -14.08 -7.80
N LEU A 187 -17.77 -12.84 -7.38
CA LEU A 187 -16.75 -12.42 -6.43
C LEU A 187 -17.10 -12.88 -5.00
N VAL A 188 -16.11 -13.40 -4.28
CA VAL A 188 -16.15 -13.49 -2.81
C VAL A 188 -15.28 -12.35 -2.29
N LEU A 189 -15.91 -11.22 -1.96
CA LEU A 189 -15.25 -10.13 -1.26
C LEU A 189 -15.21 -10.47 0.23
N LEU A 190 -14.05 -10.88 0.75
CA LEU A 190 -13.85 -11.04 2.19
C LEU A 190 -13.22 -9.77 2.77
N MET A 191 -14.06 -8.83 3.22
CA MET A 191 -13.59 -7.71 4.03
C MET A 191 -13.41 -8.14 5.48
N LEU A 192 -12.18 -8.42 5.88
CA LEU A 192 -11.81 -8.55 7.29
C LEU A 192 -11.44 -7.16 7.84
N ALA A 193 -12.42 -6.47 8.44
CA ALA A 193 -12.15 -5.25 9.18
C ALA A 193 -11.57 -5.60 10.56
N ALA A 194 -10.34 -5.15 10.83
CA ALA A 194 -9.81 -5.12 12.18
C ALA A 194 -10.71 -4.21 13.05
N ARG A 195 -11.22 -4.74 14.18
CA ARG A 195 -12.03 -4.00 15.15
C ARG A 195 -11.16 -3.39 16.23
#